data_AF-A0A7T6XIS1-F1
#
_entry.id   AF-A0A7T6XIS1-F1
#
_cell.length_a   1.000
_cell.length_b   1.000
_cell.length_c   1.000
_cell.angle_alpha   90.00
_cell.angle_beta   90.00
_cell.angle_gamma   90.00
#
_symmetry.space_group_name_H-M   'P 1'
#
loop_
_entity.id
_entity.type
_entity.pdbx_description
1 polymer ?
#
loop_
_entity_poly.entity_id
_entity_poly.type
_entity_poly.pdbx_seq_one_letter_code
_entity_poly.pdbx_strand_id
1 'polypeptide(L)'
;MSKEDKELGYVLGTESDGTDSFDTITALVAADHAHEIKLRTMTWQKTACLLAGEQVCLAIMAQSWSLSVLGWVPGIITMVLCGLLFWVTSITMHKYIMKHPHIMDICDFGYHVFGQSKTAYIFSAFMMLANNILLIGFHVLTGAKVLNTLSDHSLCTAVFSIIVALMGVIMSIPRTLHHVSLMSMFSCK
;
A
#
# COMPACT_ATOMS: atom_id res chain seq x y z
N MET A 1 4.65 -24.29 40.91
CA MET A 1 3.19 -24.17 40.91
C MET A 1 2.83 -22.78 41.41
N SER A 2 2.62 -21.84 40.47
CA SER A 2 1.94 -20.55 40.64
C SER A 2 1.93 -19.91 39.23
N LYS A 3 0.99 -20.29 38.35
CA LYS A 3 -0.21 -19.53 37.94
C LYS A 3 0.08 -18.07 37.57
N GLU A 4 0.67 -17.87 36.39
CA GLU A 4 0.70 -16.57 35.66
C GLU A 4 0.48 -16.82 34.16
N ASP A 5 -0.67 -17.41 33.81
CA ASP A 5 -1.11 -17.51 32.42
C ASP A 5 -2.60 -17.20 32.34
N LYS A 6 -2.93 -16.25 31.46
CA LYS A 6 -4.26 -15.94 30.89
C LYS A 6 -5.31 -15.36 31.84
N GLU A 7 -5.47 -14.04 31.77
CA GLU A 7 -6.76 -13.36 31.55
C GLU A 7 -6.51 -11.85 31.38
N LEU A 8 -5.98 -11.44 30.22
CA LEU A 8 -6.20 -10.06 29.76
C LEU A 8 -7.54 -10.07 29.03
N GLY A 9 -8.58 -9.66 29.76
CA GLY A 9 -9.96 -9.64 29.32
C GLY A 9 -10.12 -8.93 27.98
N TYR A 10 -10.67 -9.67 27.03
CA TYR A 10 -11.25 -9.13 25.80
C TYR A 10 -12.50 -8.32 26.19
N VAL A 11 -12.31 -7.04 26.48
CA VAL A 11 -13.39 -6.11 26.79
C VAL A 11 -14.15 -5.84 25.49
N LEU A 12 -15.22 -6.60 25.31
CA LEU A 12 -16.32 -6.31 24.40
C LEU A 12 -17.05 -5.08 24.98
N GLY A 13 -16.67 -3.89 24.50
CA GLY A 13 -17.16 -2.61 24.99
C GLY A 13 -17.54 -1.67 23.86
N THR A 14 -18.87 -1.58 23.66
CA THR A 14 -19.65 -0.35 23.46
C THR A 14 -19.26 0.66 22.39
N GLU A 15 -20.23 0.96 21.52
CA GLU A 15 -20.34 2.21 20.79
C GLU A 15 -20.26 3.41 21.77
N SER A 16 -19.28 4.31 21.59
CA SER A 16 -19.29 5.73 22.02
C SER A 16 -17.88 6.29 21.83
N ASP A 17 -17.64 7.12 20.82
CA ASP A 17 -17.40 8.57 20.93
C ASP A 17 -16.01 8.89 20.38
N GLY A 18 -15.90 9.90 19.53
CA GLY A 18 -14.70 10.18 18.75
C GLY A 18 -13.48 10.55 19.60
N THR A 19 -13.66 10.82 20.89
CA THR A 19 -12.64 11.30 21.83
C THR A 19 -11.56 10.24 22.13
N ASP A 20 -11.94 8.97 22.34
CA ASP A 20 -10.99 7.91 22.74
C ASP A 20 -9.97 7.55 21.64
N SER A 21 -10.38 7.58 20.36
CA SER A 21 -9.49 7.27 19.23
C SER A 21 -8.36 8.31 19.08
N PHE A 22 -8.66 9.60 19.28
CA PHE A 22 -7.66 10.67 19.19
C PHE A 22 -6.67 10.62 20.35
N ASP A 23 -7.14 10.33 21.57
CA ASP A 23 -6.26 10.17 22.74
C ASP A 23 -5.36 8.94 22.61
N THR A 24 -5.90 7.83 22.09
CA THR A 24 -5.11 6.62 21.81
C THR A 24 -4.04 6.87 20.74
N ILE A 25 -4.37 7.60 19.67
CA ILE A 25 -3.40 7.97 18.63
C ILE A 25 -2.30 8.88 19.22
N THR A 26 -2.67 9.83 20.08
CA THR A 26 -1.74 10.76 20.72
C THR A 26 -0.79 10.05 21.68
N ALA A 27 -1.30 9.09 22.46
CA ALA A 27 -0.50 8.22 23.31
C ALA A 27 0.48 7.35 22.49
N LEU A 28 0.03 6.80 21.35
CA LEU A 28 0.90 6.05 20.43
C LEU A 28 1.96 6.94 19.77
N VAL A 29 1.65 8.20 19.43
CA VAL A 29 2.65 9.16 18.95
C VAL A 29 3.69 9.43 20.04
N ALA A 30 3.26 9.67 21.28
CA ALA A 30 4.18 9.90 22.40
C ALA A 30 5.11 8.69 22.64
N ALA A 31 4.59 7.46 22.51
CA ALA A 31 5.38 6.24 22.59
C ALA A 31 6.37 6.06 21.40
N ASP A 32 5.97 6.44 20.18
CA ASP A 32 6.81 6.39 18.98
C ASP A 32 7.97 7.40 19.03
N HIS A 33 7.79 8.52 19.75
CA HIS A 33 8.85 9.50 20.02
C HIS A 33 9.92 9.00 21.01
N ALA A 34 9.64 7.94 21.78
CA ALA A 34 10.59 7.32 22.70
C ALA A 34 11.42 6.19 22.06
N HIS A 35 11.03 5.70 20.88
CA HIS A 35 11.79 4.69 20.13
C HIS A 35 12.85 5.34 19.22
N GLU A 36 13.98 4.66 19.05
CA GLU A 36 15.09 5.09 18.17
C GLU A 36 14.65 5.20 16.68
N ILE A 37 13.71 4.35 16.27
CA ILE A 37 13.13 4.35 14.91
C ILE A 37 11.76 5.00 14.96
N LYS A 38 11.69 6.26 14.51
CA LYS A 38 10.43 7.01 14.43
C LYS A 38 9.62 6.57 13.21
N LEU A 39 8.54 5.83 13.42
CA LEU A 39 7.73 5.24 12.34
C LEU A 39 6.77 6.28 11.71
N ARG A 40 6.34 7.29 12.48
CA ARG A 40 5.38 8.33 12.04
C ARG A 40 6.04 9.65 11.59
N THR A 41 6.96 9.58 10.63
CA THR A 41 7.68 10.78 10.14
C THR A 41 7.04 11.46 8.93
N MET A 42 6.05 10.84 8.29
CA MET A 42 5.50 11.29 7.01
C MET A 42 4.08 11.86 7.16
N THR A 43 3.87 13.09 6.68
CA THR A 43 2.55 13.73 6.65
C THR A 43 1.60 12.95 5.72
N TRP A 44 0.34 12.79 6.12
CA TRP A 44 -0.69 12.11 5.33
C TRP A 44 -0.79 12.62 3.88
N GLN A 45 -0.63 13.93 3.67
CA GLN A 45 -0.63 14.56 2.33
C GLN A 45 0.45 13.98 1.41
N LYS A 46 1.67 13.81 1.94
CA LYS A 46 2.81 13.27 1.19
C LYS A 46 2.55 11.81 0.80
N THR A 47 1.94 11.05 1.72
CA THR A 47 1.62 9.63 1.50
C THR A 47 0.51 9.47 0.48
N ALA A 48 -0.53 10.31 0.58
CA ALA A 48 -1.64 10.32 -0.37
C ALA A 48 -1.16 10.65 -1.79
N CYS A 49 -0.32 11.67 -1.96
CA CYS A 49 0.22 12.03 -3.27
C CYS A 49 1.08 10.90 -3.87
N LEU A 50 1.97 10.30 -3.06
CA LEU A 50 2.81 9.19 -3.50
C LEU A 50 1.98 7.99 -3.94
N LEU A 51 0.97 7.62 -3.14
CA LEU A 51 0.08 6.50 -3.46
C LEU A 51 -0.78 6.80 -4.70
N ALA A 52 -1.32 8.02 -4.80
CA ALA A 52 -2.15 8.42 -5.94
C ALA A 52 -1.37 8.39 -7.26
N GLY A 53 -0.12 8.89 -7.27
CA GLY A 53 0.72 8.88 -8.46
C GLY A 53 0.97 7.46 -8.98
N GLU A 54 1.25 6.53 -8.06
CA GLU A 54 1.43 5.12 -8.39
C GLU A 54 0.15 4.51 -8.99
N GLN A 55 -0.99 4.69 -8.33
CA GLN A 55 -2.26 4.13 -8.79
C GLN A 55 -2.68 4.68 -10.16
N VAL A 56 -2.46 5.97 -10.43
CA VAL A 56 -2.76 6.59 -11.73
C VAL A 56 -1.89 5.98 -12.84
N CYS A 57 -0.59 5.76 -12.56
CA CYS A 57 0.32 5.11 -13.49
C CYS A 57 -0.16 3.69 -13.85
N LEU A 58 -0.45 2.87 -12.82
CA LEU A 58 -0.97 1.51 -13.01
C LEU A 58 -2.25 1.49 -13.83
N ALA A 59 -3.17 2.42 -13.54
CA ALA A 59 -4.46 2.52 -14.20
C ALA A 59 -4.31 2.82 -15.70
N ILE A 60 -3.60 3.89 -16.07
CA ILE A 60 -3.41 4.30 -17.47
C ILE A 60 -2.80 3.15 -18.30
N MET A 61 -1.81 2.48 -17.72
CA MET A 61 -1.13 1.37 -18.37
C MET A 61 -2.02 0.14 -18.57
N ALA A 62 -2.70 -0.33 -17.52
CA ALA A 62 -3.55 -1.50 -17.62
C ALA A 62 -4.80 -1.24 -18.47
N GLN A 63 -5.37 -0.05 -18.37
CA GLN A 63 -6.60 0.32 -19.06
C GLN A 63 -6.38 0.54 -20.56
N SER A 64 -5.22 1.05 -20.96
CA SER A 64 -4.91 1.27 -22.39
C SER A 64 -5.06 -0.01 -23.21
N TRP A 65 -4.59 -1.15 -22.68
CA TRP A 65 -4.72 -2.44 -23.33
C TRP A 65 -6.14 -3.01 -23.25
N SER A 66 -6.77 -2.94 -22.07
CA SER A 66 -8.13 -3.46 -21.86
C SER A 66 -9.18 -2.79 -22.76
N LEU A 67 -9.09 -1.46 -22.94
CA LEU A 67 -9.98 -0.70 -23.81
C LEU A 67 -9.82 -1.06 -25.30
N SER A 68 -8.60 -1.44 -25.73
CA SER A 68 -8.36 -1.89 -27.10
C SER A 68 -8.97 -3.25 -27.40
N VAL A 69 -9.16 -4.11 -26.39
CA VAL A 69 -9.67 -5.48 -26.55
C VAL A 69 -11.18 -5.56 -26.34
N LEU A 70 -11.69 -4.94 -25.26
CA LEU A 70 -13.12 -4.99 -24.90
C LEU A 70 -13.95 -3.88 -25.57
N GLY A 71 -13.33 -2.77 -25.95
CA GLY A 71 -14.03 -1.57 -26.42
C GLY A 71 -14.49 -0.65 -25.29
N TRP A 72 -14.87 0.58 -25.67
CA TRP A 72 -15.13 1.68 -24.74
C TRP A 72 -16.29 1.43 -23.78
N VAL A 73 -17.41 0.89 -24.27
CA VAL A 73 -18.64 0.72 -23.48
C VAL A 73 -18.45 -0.27 -22.32
N PRO A 74 -18.01 -1.53 -22.54
CA PRO A 74 -17.80 -2.47 -21.42
C PRO A 74 -16.62 -2.07 -20.51
N GLY A 75 -15.59 -1.42 -21.05
CA GLY A 75 -14.46 -0.91 -20.26
C GLY A 75 -14.86 0.15 -19.23
N ILE A 76 -15.74 1.09 -19.60
CA ILE A 76 -16.22 2.12 -18.66
C ILE A 76 -17.13 1.50 -17.59
N ILE A 77 -18.04 0.59 -17.97
CA ILE A 77 -18.96 -0.07 -17.01
C ILE A 77 -18.15 -0.82 -15.94
N THR A 78 -17.16 -1.61 -16.35
CA THR A 78 -16.31 -2.36 -15.41
C THR A 78 -15.47 -1.45 -14.52
N MET A 79 -14.96 -0.32 -15.05
CA MET A 79 -14.24 0.67 -14.26
C MET A 79 -15.12 1.29 -13.17
N VAL A 80 -16.36 1.66 -13.47
CA VAL A 80 -17.29 2.23 -12.48
C VAL A 80 -17.63 1.22 -11.40
N LEU A 81 -17.91 -0.03 -11.78
CA LEU A 81 -18.21 -1.10 -10.82
C LEU A 81 -17.02 -1.37 -9.88
N CYS A 82 -15.81 -1.47 -10.42
CA CYS A 82 -14.59 -1.65 -9.63
C CYS A 82 -14.34 -0.45 -8.70
N GLY A 83 -14.55 0.77 -9.19
CA GLY A 83 -14.43 1.99 -8.39
C GLY A 83 -15.40 2.03 -7.21
N LEU A 84 -16.65 1.59 -7.41
CA LEU A 84 -17.64 1.51 -6.33
C LEU A 84 -17.26 0.46 -5.28
N LEU A 85 -16.81 -0.71 -5.71
CA LEU A 85 -16.32 -1.75 -4.79
C LEU A 85 -15.13 -1.25 -3.97
N PHE A 86 -14.15 -0.63 -4.63
CA PHE A 86 -12.99 -0.04 -3.97
C PHE A 86 -13.38 1.02 -2.95
N TRP A 87 -14.34 1.88 -3.30
CA TRP A 87 -14.86 2.92 -2.40
C TRP A 87 -15.48 2.33 -1.13
N VAL A 88 -16.33 1.31 -1.28
CA VAL A 88 -16.96 0.60 -0.15
C VAL A 88 -15.91 -0.05 0.75
N THR A 89 -14.92 -0.74 0.15
CA THR A 89 -13.82 -1.34 0.90
C THR A 89 -12.98 -0.28 1.63
N SER A 90 -12.67 0.84 0.97
CA SER A 90 -11.88 1.93 1.54
C SER A 90 -12.54 2.55 2.77
N ILE A 91 -13.84 2.87 2.68
CA ILE A 91 -14.59 3.41 3.83
C ILE A 91 -14.65 2.41 4.98
N THR A 92 -14.87 1.13 4.67
CA THR A 92 -14.96 0.06 5.68
C THR A 92 -13.63 -0.11 6.41
N MET A 93 -12.52 -0.15 5.67
CA MET A 93 -11.18 -0.26 6.22
C MET A 93 -10.81 0.98 7.04
N HIS A 94 -11.15 2.18 6.56
CA HIS A 94 -10.88 3.42 7.29
C HIS A 94 -11.55 3.43 8.67
N LYS A 95 -12.85 3.10 8.73
CA LYS A 95 -13.59 3.01 10.00
C LYS A 95 -12.98 1.99 10.96
N TYR A 96 -12.50 0.87 10.43
CA TYR A 96 -11.87 -0.17 11.24
C TYR A 96 -10.52 0.27 11.83
N ILE A 97 -9.67 0.89 11.02
CA ILE A 97 -8.35 1.37 11.45
C ILE A 97 -8.50 2.49 12.50
N MET A 98 -9.49 3.38 12.36
CA MET A 98 -9.77 4.42 13.36
C MET A 98 -10.22 3.83 14.72
N LYS A 99 -10.86 2.65 14.72
CA LYS A 99 -11.26 1.94 15.94
C LYS A 99 -10.13 1.12 16.56
N HIS A 100 -9.20 0.61 15.75
CA HIS A 100 -8.09 -0.24 16.19
C HIS A 100 -6.74 0.34 15.73
N PRO A 101 -6.27 1.46 16.32
CA PRO A 101 -5.05 2.14 15.88
C PRO A 101 -3.75 1.38 16.20
N HIS A 102 -3.83 0.25 16.91
CA HIS A 102 -2.70 -0.65 17.17
C HIS A 102 -2.33 -1.50 15.96
N ILE A 103 -3.25 -1.67 15.00
CA ILE A 103 -3.04 -2.46 13.79
C ILE A 103 -2.33 -1.57 12.76
N MET A 104 -1.03 -1.78 12.58
CA MET A 104 -0.21 -1.00 11.65
C MET A 104 0.05 -1.68 10.31
N ASP A 105 -0.09 -3.01 10.26
CA ASP A 105 0.22 -3.82 9.08
C ASP A 105 -1.02 -4.61 8.62
N ILE A 106 -1.11 -4.86 7.31
CA ILE A 106 -2.22 -5.63 6.73
C ILE A 106 -2.19 -7.10 7.15
N CYS A 107 -1.02 -7.63 7.54
CA CYS A 107 -0.88 -8.97 8.09
C CYS A 107 -1.58 -9.10 9.45
N ASP A 108 -1.48 -8.07 10.28
CA ASP A 108 -2.12 -8.02 11.60
C ASP A 108 -3.63 -7.74 11.47
N PHE A 109 -4.02 -6.91 10.49
CA PHE A 109 -5.42 -6.76 10.09
C PHE A 109 -6.04 -8.10 9.67
N GLY A 110 -5.35 -8.87 8.82
CA GLY A 110 -5.78 -10.20 8.40
C GLY A 110 -5.90 -11.17 9.58
N TYR A 111 -4.94 -11.16 10.50
CA TYR A 111 -5.00 -11.98 11.71
C TYR A 111 -6.21 -11.66 12.58
N HIS A 112 -6.53 -10.38 12.76
CA HIS A 112 -7.65 -9.94 13.59
C HIS A 112 -9.01 -10.21 12.93
N VAL A 113 -9.12 -10.04 11.60
CA VAL A 113 -10.35 -10.33 10.84
C VAL A 113 -10.64 -11.83 10.76
N PHE A 114 -9.62 -12.68 10.66
CA PHE A 114 -9.77 -14.14 10.57
C PHE A 114 -9.76 -14.86 11.94
N GLY A 115 -10.00 -14.14 13.04
CA GLY A 115 -10.22 -14.75 14.36
C GLY A 115 -8.96 -15.37 14.98
N GLN A 116 -7.82 -14.68 14.88
CA GLN A 116 -6.57 -15.04 15.58
C GLN A 116 -5.93 -16.37 15.15
N SER A 117 -6.17 -16.82 13.92
CA SER A 117 -5.51 -18.01 13.38
C SER A 117 -4.10 -17.69 12.89
N LYS A 118 -3.08 -18.39 13.41
CA LYS A 118 -1.70 -18.29 12.92
C LYS A 118 -1.58 -18.61 11.43
N THR A 119 -2.43 -19.49 10.91
CA THR A 119 -2.49 -19.83 9.49
C THR A 119 -2.94 -18.64 8.65
N ALA A 120 -3.91 -17.86 9.13
CA ALA A 120 -4.38 -16.67 8.42
C ALA A 120 -3.33 -15.55 8.39
N TYR A 121 -2.52 -15.42 9.44
CA TYR A 121 -1.39 -14.50 9.46
C TYR A 121 -0.33 -14.87 8.41
N ILE A 122 0.08 -16.15 8.38
CA ILE A 122 1.08 -16.65 7.42
C ILE A 122 0.56 -16.51 5.98
N PHE A 123 -0.71 -16.83 5.75
CA PHE A 123 -1.33 -16.66 4.44
C PHE A 123 -1.39 -15.19 4.00
N SER A 124 -1.79 -14.29 4.89
CA SER A 124 -1.86 -12.84 4.60
C SER A 124 -0.48 -12.25 4.34
N ALA A 125 0.54 -12.68 5.11
CA ALA A 125 1.92 -12.28 4.91
C ALA A 125 2.48 -12.77 3.56
N PHE A 126 2.20 -14.03 3.21
CA PHE A 126 2.57 -14.58 1.90
C PHE A 126 1.89 -13.81 0.76
N MET A 127 0.59 -13.55 0.87
CA MET A 127 -0.18 -12.81 -0.13
C MET A 127 0.32 -11.37 -0.29
N MET A 128 0.66 -10.70 0.81
CA MET A 128 1.25 -9.35 0.78
C MET A 128 2.61 -9.35 0.09
N LEU A 129 3.48 -10.30 0.44
CA LEU A 129 4.80 -10.43 -0.19
C LEU A 129 4.67 -10.71 -1.70
N ALA A 130 3.79 -11.64 -2.08
CA ALA A 130 3.52 -11.95 -3.47
C ALA A 130 3.02 -10.72 -4.24
N ASN A 131 2.07 -9.96 -3.67
CA ASN A 131 1.55 -8.74 -4.29
C ASN A 131 2.66 -7.68 -4.49
N ASN A 132 3.54 -7.52 -3.50
CA ASN A 132 4.66 -6.57 -3.60
C ASN A 132 5.66 -6.97 -4.70
N ILE A 133 6.00 -8.26 -4.81
CA ILE A 133 6.88 -8.78 -5.85
C ILE A 133 6.26 -8.60 -7.24
N LEU A 134 4.96 -8.89 -7.39
CA LEU A 134 4.24 -8.70 -8.65
C LEU A 134 4.22 -7.24 -9.07
N LEU A 135 4.04 -6.31 -8.13
CA LEU A 135 4.05 -4.87 -8.40
C LEU A 135 5.45 -4.40 -8.84
N ILE A 136 6.51 -4.84 -8.18
CA ILE A 136 7.90 -4.56 -8.62
C ILE A 136 8.15 -5.14 -10.02
N GLY A 137 7.74 -6.39 -10.24
CA GLY A 137 7.83 -7.04 -11.55
C GLY A 137 7.07 -6.29 -12.64
N PHE A 138 5.89 -5.75 -12.32
CA PHE A 138 5.11 -4.90 -13.22
C PHE A 138 5.87 -3.64 -13.61
N HIS A 139 6.51 -2.95 -12.66
CA HIS A 139 7.31 -1.76 -12.97
C HIS A 139 8.50 -2.05 -13.86
N VAL A 140 9.21 -3.15 -13.59
CA VAL A 140 10.36 -3.57 -14.40
C VAL A 140 9.91 -3.91 -15.83
N LEU A 141 8.80 -4.67 -15.97
CA LEU A 141 8.24 -5.03 -17.27
C LEU A 141 7.77 -3.80 -18.04
N THR A 142 7.05 -2.91 -17.37
CA THR A 142 6.59 -1.62 -17.88
C THR A 142 7.74 -0.77 -18.40
N GLY A 143 8.76 -0.55 -17.57
CA GLY A 143 9.92 0.25 -17.96
C GLY A 143 10.67 -0.38 -19.13
N ALA A 144 10.78 -1.72 -19.15
CA ALA A 144 11.38 -2.43 -20.28
C ALA A 144 10.60 -2.23 -21.58
N LYS A 145 9.27 -2.25 -21.53
CA LYS A 145 8.41 -2.00 -22.68
C LYS A 145 8.57 -0.57 -23.20
N VAL A 146 8.58 0.42 -22.30
CA VAL A 146 8.78 1.83 -22.65
C VAL A 146 10.15 2.03 -23.31
N LEU A 147 11.23 1.53 -22.72
CA LEU A 147 12.58 1.64 -23.32
C LEU A 147 12.69 0.94 -24.66
N ASN A 148 12.07 -0.23 -24.79
CA ASN A 148 12.06 -1.00 -26.03
C ASN A 148 11.33 -0.25 -27.17
N THR A 149 10.24 0.46 -26.85
CA THR A 149 9.55 1.33 -27.81
C THR A 149 10.37 2.57 -28.17
N LEU A 150 11.07 3.18 -27.21
CA LEU A 150 11.92 4.35 -27.46
C LEU A 150 13.19 4.03 -28.25
N SER A 151 13.69 2.80 -28.17
CA SER A 151 14.95 2.37 -28.80
C SER A 151 14.74 1.65 -30.14
N ASP A 152 13.58 1.84 -30.79
CA ASP A 152 13.18 1.22 -32.06
C ASP A 152 13.48 -0.29 -32.15
N HIS A 153 13.21 -1.03 -31.08
CA HIS A 153 13.45 -2.48 -31.01
C HIS A 153 14.90 -2.92 -31.30
N SER A 154 15.89 -2.10 -30.98
CA SER A 154 17.31 -2.42 -31.18
C SER A 154 17.81 -3.65 -30.41
N LEU A 155 17.23 -3.99 -29.26
CA LEU A 155 17.61 -5.15 -28.42
C LEU A 155 16.40 -5.92 -27.90
N CYS A 156 16.64 -7.11 -27.34
CA CYS A 156 15.57 -7.92 -26.75
C CYS A 156 15.02 -7.27 -25.45
N THR A 157 13.71 -7.37 -25.23
CA THR A 157 13.03 -6.80 -24.06
C THR A 157 13.57 -7.34 -22.73
N ALA A 158 14.16 -8.54 -22.73
CA ALA A 158 14.79 -9.14 -21.54
C ALA A 158 16.09 -8.42 -21.12
N VAL A 159 16.83 -7.82 -22.05
CA VAL A 159 18.01 -7.01 -21.70
C VAL A 159 17.56 -5.66 -21.13
N PHE A 160 16.53 -5.05 -21.72
CA PHE A 160 15.97 -3.80 -21.19
C PHE A 160 15.37 -3.96 -19.79
N SER A 161 14.76 -5.10 -19.45
CA SER A 161 14.25 -5.34 -18.10
C SER A 161 15.37 -5.44 -17.05
N ILE A 162 16.52 -6.02 -17.39
CA ILE A 162 17.68 -6.04 -16.50
C ILE A 162 18.21 -4.62 -16.26
N ILE A 163 18.30 -3.80 -17.31
CA ILE A 163 18.76 -2.40 -17.21
C ILE A 163 17.82 -1.59 -16.30
N VAL A 164 16.51 -1.71 -16.49
CA VAL A 164 15.49 -1.02 -15.67
C VAL A 164 15.54 -1.49 -14.21
N ALA A 165 15.73 -2.79 -13.98
CA ALA A 165 15.88 -3.32 -12.63
C ALA A 165 17.12 -2.75 -11.93
N LEU A 166 18.26 -2.70 -12.62
CA LEU A 166 19.49 -2.09 -12.08
C LEU A 166 19.34 -0.60 -11.79
N MET A 167 18.73 0.16 -12.72
CA MET A 167 18.41 1.56 -12.49
C MET A 167 17.48 1.74 -11.29
N GLY A 168 16.46 0.89 -11.14
CA GLY A 168 15.54 0.89 -10.01
C GLY A 168 16.25 0.62 -8.68
N VAL A 169 17.19 -0.32 -8.64
CA VAL A 169 18.01 -0.59 -7.45
C VAL A 169 18.87 0.62 -7.08
N ILE A 170 19.57 1.20 -8.06
CA ILE A 170 20.43 2.38 -7.83
C ILE A 170 19.61 3.57 -7.34
N MET A 171 18.45 3.83 -7.95
CA MET A 171 17.53 4.90 -7.54
C MET A 171 16.83 4.62 -6.19
N SER A 172 16.77 3.37 -5.75
CA SER A 172 16.19 3.00 -4.46
C SER A 172 17.14 3.22 -3.28
N ILE A 173 18.46 3.23 -3.51
CA ILE A 173 19.48 3.50 -2.47
C ILE A 173 19.29 4.88 -1.80
N PRO A 174 19.06 6.00 -2.52
CA PRO A 174 18.83 7.31 -1.90
C PRO A 174 17.43 7.52 -1.30
N ARG A 175 16.58 6.48 -1.22
CA ARG A 175 15.19 6.59 -0.72
C ARG A 175 15.10 6.71 0.81
N THR A 176 15.84 7.64 1.40
CA THR A 176 15.44 8.21 2.69
C THR A 176 14.22 9.09 2.42
N LEU A 177 13.09 8.76 3.06
CA LEU A 177 11.74 9.31 2.81
C LEU A 177 11.63 10.86 2.83
N HIS A 178 12.67 11.55 3.29
CA HIS A 178 12.76 13.00 3.27
C HIS A 178 12.85 13.56 1.84
N HIS A 179 13.63 12.95 0.94
CA HIS A 179 13.89 13.47 -0.41
C HIS A 179 12.68 13.34 -1.35
N VAL A 180 11.94 12.22 -1.27
CA VAL A 180 10.72 12.00 -2.07
C VAL A 180 9.64 13.06 -1.73
N SER A 181 9.62 13.52 -0.48
CA SER A 181 8.68 14.55 -0.06
C SER A 181 8.96 15.95 -0.63
N LEU A 182 10.22 16.25 -0.95
CA LEU A 182 10.60 17.47 -1.64
C LEU A 182 10.19 17.41 -3.11
N MET A 183 10.43 16.27 -3.79
CA MET A 183 10.07 16.10 -5.21
C MET A 183 8.55 16.19 -5.47
N SER A 184 7.73 15.65 -4.56
CA SER A 184 6.26 15.77 -4.63
C SER A 184 5.78 17.22 -4.47
N MET A 185 6.39 18.01 -3.59
CA MET A 185 6.10 19.45 -3.45
C MET A 185 6.49 20.26 -4.69
N PHE A 186 7.57 19.87 -5.39
CA PHE A 186 7.97 20.51 -6.65
C PHE A 186 7.05 20.16 -7.83
N SER A 187 6.39 19.01 -7.82
CA SER A 187 5.45 18.63 -8.90
C SER A 187 4.05 19.25 -8.76
N CYS A 188 3.71 19.76 -7.56
CA CYS A 188 2.42 20.40 -7.27
C CYS A 188 2.49 21.95 -7.35
N LYS A 189 3.56 22.48 -7.94
CA LYS A 189 3.75 23.90 -8.27
C LYS A 189 3.80 24.05 -9.79
#